data_AF-A0A7W7TU56-F1
#
_entry.id   AF-A0A7W7TU56-F1
#
_cell.length_a   1.000
_cell.length_b   1.000
_cell.length_c   1.000
_cell.angle_alpha   90.00
_cell.angle_beta   90.00
_cell.angle_gamma   90.00
#
_symmetry.space_group_name_H-M   'P 1'
#
loop_
_entity.id
_entity.type
_entity.pdbx_description
1 polymer ?
#
loop_
_entity_poly.entity_id
_entity_poly.type
_entity_poly.pdbx_seq_one_letter_code
_entity_poly.pdbx_strand_id
1 'polypeptide(L)' 'MGCGHACPVFPENAAGLALHRRAGFRVIGTRERIGRHHGVWRDVLLLERRSPRIT' A
#
# COMPACT_ATOMS: atom_id res chain seq x y z
N MET A 1 -18.27 5.66 -7.30
CA MET A 1 -17.00 5.01 -7.66
C MET A 1 -15.85 5.73 -6.95
N GLY A 2 -15.58 5.34 -5.69
CA GLY A 2 -14.44 5.89 -4.96
C GLY A 2 -13.18 5.16 -5.38
N CYS A 3 -12.40 5.76 -6.28
CA CYS A 3 -11.07 5.23 -6.62
C CYS A 3 -10.14 5.38 -5.41
N GLY A 4 -10.18 4.40 -4.51
CA GLY A 4 -9.12 4.19 -3.52
C GLY A 4 -7.87 3.75 -4.26
N HIS A 5 -7.00 4.71 -4.59
CA HIS A 5 -5.65 4.46 -5.10
C HIS A 5 -4.86 3.66 -4.07
N ALA A 6 -4.97 2.34 -4.11
CA ALA A 6 -4.10 1.43 -3.37
C ALA A 6 -2.80 1.29 -4.17
N CYS A 7 -1.81 2.13 -3.87
CA CYS A 7 -0.47 1.94 -4.40
C CYS A 7 0.19 0.74 -3.69
N PRO A 8 0.67 -0.27 -4.44
CA PRO A 8 1.45 -1.35 -3.88
C PRO A 8 2.78 -0.81 -3.34
N VAL A 9 3.07 -1.04 -2.05
CA VAL A 9 4.32 -0.60 -1.41
C VAL A 9 5.10 -1.82 -0.92
N PHE A 10 6.36 -1.93 -1.29
CA PHE A 10 7.25 -2.97 -0.75
C PHE A 10 7.50 -2.74 0.76
N PRO A 11 7.44 -3.78 1.61
CA PRO A 11 7.69 -3.66 3.05
C PRO A 11 9.01 -2.94 3.41
N GLU A 12 10.03 -3.09 2.57
CA GLU A 12 11.37 -2.56 2.76
C GLU A 12 11.47 -1.04 2.51
N ASN A 13 10.47 -0.44 1.85
CA ASN A 13 10.45 0.99 1.59
C ASN A 13 9.91 1.78 2.79
N ALA A 14 10.73 1.88 3.85
CA ALA A 14 10.36 2.56 5.09
C ALA A 14 9.96 4.04 4.89
N ALA A 15 10.67 4.75 4.00
CA ALA A 15 10.37 6.16 3.68
C ALA A 15 9.01 6.32 3.00
N GLY A 16 8.72 5.46 2.01
CA GLY A 16 7.42 5.41 1.34
C GLY A 16 6.31 5.07 2.32
N LEU A 17 6.52 4.11 3.22
CA LEU A 17 5.53 3.72 4.22
C LEU A 17 5.26 4.86 5.23
N ALA A 18 6.29 5.60 5.64
CA ALA A 18 6.14 6.77 6.50
C ALA A 18 5.34 7.89 5.81
N LEU A 19 5.58 8.13 4.51
CA LEU A 19 4.81 9.09 3.73
C LEU A 19 3.32 8.70 3.65
N HIS A 20 3.03 7.43 3.33
CA HIS A 20 1.66 6.93 3.26
C HIS A 20 0.95 7.01 4.62
N ARG A 21 1.63 6.64 5.71
CA ARG A 21 1.10 6.79 7.08
C ARG A 21 0.74 8.24 7.39
N ARG A 22 1.63 9.19 7.08
CA ARG A 22 1.36 10.64 7.25
C ARG A 22 0.19 11.14 6.41
N ALA A 23 -0.01 10.56 5.22
CA ALA A 23 -1.15 10.85 4.35
C ALA A 23 -2.47 10.16 4.79
N GLY A 24 -2.48 9.45 5.92
CA GLY A 24 -3.67 8.81 6.48
C GLY A 24 -3.99 7.43 5.89
N PHE A 25 -3.04 6.80 5.21
CA PHE A 25 -3.18 5.41 4.78
C PHE A 25 -2.81 4.44 5.91
N ARG A 26 -3.43 3.26 5.90
CA ARG A 26 -3.13 2.14 6.79
C ARG A 26 -2.92 0.85 6.00
N VAL A 27 -2.08 -0.03 6.53
CA VAL A 27 -1.88 -1.38 5.98
C VAL A 27 -3.10 -2.22 6.32
N ILE A 28 -3.67 -2.89 5.32
CA ILE A 28 -4.81 -3.80 5.47
C ILE A 28 -4.47 -5.25 5.13
N GLY A 29 -3.28 -5.49 4.62
CA GLY A 29 -2.80 -6.84 4.33
C GLY A 29 -1.51 -6.83 3.53
N THR A 30 -1.03 -8.02 3.28
CA THR A 30 0.16 -8.28 2.46
C THR A 30 -0.23 -9.27 1.38
N ARG A 31 0.24 -9.03 0.15
CA ARG A 31 0.19 -10.01 -0.93
C ARG A 31 1.58 -10.57 -1.13
N GLU A 32 1.71 -11.88 -0.99
CA GLU A 32 3.00 -12.55 -1.01
C GLU A 32 3.48 -12.80 -2.44
N ARG A 33 4.75 -12.49 -2.71
CA ARG A 33 5.46 -12.81 -3.97
C ARG A 33 4.77 -12.36 -5.27
N ILE A 34 4.08 -11.23 -5.24
CA ILE A 34 3.40 -10.69 -6.44
C ILE A 34 4.15 -9.53 -7.11
N GLY A 35 5.06 -8.87 -6.40
CA GLY A 35 5.80 -7.73 -6.94
C GLY A 35 7.19 -8.16 -7.40
N ARG A 36 7.50 -8.05 -8.70
CA ARG A 36 8.85 -8.35 -9.21
C ARG A 36 9.69 -7.08 -9.24
N HIS A 37 10.78 -7.07 -8.47
CA HIS A 37 11.74 -5.95 -8.42
C HIS A 37 13.16 -6.49 -8.57
N HIS A 38 13.89 -6.01 -9.59
CA HIS A 38 15.22 -6.51 -9.97
C HIS A 38 15.30 -8.05 -10.10
N GLY A 39 14.29 -8.66 -10.71
CA GLY A 39 14.27 -10.11 -10.91
C GLY A 39 13.82 -10.93 -9.70
N VAL A 40 13.68 -10.33 -8.52
CA VAL A 40 13.25 -11.00 -7.28
C VAL A 40 11.75 -10.74 -7.05
N TRP A 41 11.01 -11.81 -6.74
CA TRP A 41 9.63 -11.70 -6.29
C TRP A 41 9.59 -11.30 -4.83
N ARG A 42 8.78 -10.29 -4.54
CA ARG A 42 8.65 -9.67 -3.22
C ARG A 42 7.20 -9.54 -2.84
N ASP A 43 7.01 -9.44 -1.54
CA ASP A 43 5.72 -9.16 -0.93
C ASP A 43 5.36 -7.70 -1.14
N VAL A 44 4.06 -7.43 -1.17
CA VAL A 44 3.53 -6.10 -1.42
C VAL A 44 2.49 -5.79 -0.36
N LEU A 45 2.65 -4.65 0.32
CA LEU A 45 1.66 -4.15 1.26
C LEU A 45 0.46 -3.57 0.52
N LEU A 46 -0.73 -3.96 0.97
CA LEU A 46 -1.99 -3.35 0.59
C LEU A 46 -2.29 -2.20 1.55
N LEU A 47 -2.44 -1.00 0.99
CA LEU A 47 -2.75 0.21 1.72
C LEU A 47 -4.17 0.68 1.40
N GLU A 48 -4.90 1.11 2.42
CA GLU A 48 -6.17 1.81 2.24
C GLU A 48 -6.16 3.17 2.93
N ARG A 49 -6.94 4.10 2.40
CA ARG A 49 -7.35 5.33 3.09
C ARG A 49 -8.86 5.42 2.98
N ARG A 50 -9.57 5.37 4.11
CA ARG A 50 -11.04 5.48 4.10
C ARG A 50 -11.46 6.93 3.93
N SER A 51 -12.40 7.17 3.03
CA SER A 51 -13.11 8.45 2.96
C SER A 51 -14.14 8.50 4.09
N PRO A 52 -14.30 9.63 4.80
CA PRO A 52 -15.40 9.80 5.76
C PRO A 52 -16.76 9.91 5.07
N ARG A 53 -16.79 10.12 3.75
CA ARG A 53 -18.03 10.22 2.99
C ARG A 53 -18.49 8.83 2.57
N ILE A 54 -19.42 8.28 3.34
CA ILE A 54 -20.29 7.16 2.93
C ILE A 54 -21.62 7.83 2.57
N THR A 55 -21.93 7.92 1.28
CA THR A 55 -23.22 8.41 0.76
C THR A 55 -23.87 7.28 0.00
#